data_AF-A0A4R0JXW4-F1
#
_entry.id   AF-A0A4R0JXW4-F1
#
_cell.length_a   1.000
_cell.length_b   1.000
_cell.length_c   1.000
_cell.angle_alpha   90.00
_cell.angle_beta   90.00
_cell.angle_gamma   90.00
#
_symmetry.space_group_name_H-M   'P 1'
#
loop_
_entity.id
_entity.type
_entity.pdbx_description
1 polymer ?
#
loop_
_entity_poly.entity_id
_entity_poly.type
_entity_poly.pdbx_seq_one_letter_code
_entity_poly.pdbx_strand_id
1 'polypeptide(L)'
;MDGQDSGVPVDAVRAGPGQFRLAAERVEIDLLFATGGQTFRVISRPVDIGSGRYLVTVAVVAGPGAGSQLTVQVQVGSRLNRGRP
;
A
#
# COMPACT_ATOMS: atom_id res chain seq x y z
N MET A 1 15.42 -8.69 -18.65
CA MET A 1 15.35 -8.42 -17.18
C MET A 1 13.87 -8.42 -16.88
N ASP A 2 13.38 -9.62 -16.67
CA ASP A 2 12.00 -10.00 -16.86
C ASP A 2 11.24 -9.88 -15.53
N GLY A 3 9.97 -9.48 -15.67
CA GLY A 3 9.13 -8.92 -14.64
C GLY A 3 9.06 -9.75 -13.37
N GLN A 4 9.38 -9.10 -12.25
CA GLN A 4 8.81 -9.48 -10.97
C GLN A 4 7.44 -8.81 -10.88
N ASP A 5 6.52 -9.32 -11.71
CA ASP A 5 5.11 -8.99 -11.65
C ASP A 5 4.55 -9.70 -10.40
N SER A 6 4.65 -9.04 -9.25
CA SER A 6 3.77 -9.32 -8.11
C SER A 6 2.35 -8.85 -8.51
N GLY A 7 1.79 -9.48 -9.54
CA GLY A 7 0.76 -8.91 -10.42
C GLY A 7 -0.63 -8.75 -9.84
N VAL A 8 -0.79 -9.02 -8.54
CA VAL A 8 -2.05 -8.82 -7.82
C VAL A 8 -1.81 -7.82 -6.69
N PRO A 9 -2.36 -6.60 -6.79
CA PRO A 9 -2.31 -5.64 -5.70
C PRO A 9 -2.97 -6.19 -4.44
N VAL A 10 -2.34 -5.98 -3.29
CA VAL A 10 -2.91 -6.25 -1.98
C VAL A 10 -4.10 -5.31 -1.74
N ASP A 11 -5.19 -5.86 -1.21
CA ASP A 11 -6.33 -5.05 -0.76
C ASP A 11 -5.88 -4.07 0.34
N ALA A 12 -6.25 -2.80 0.19
CA ALA A 12 -6.01 -1.76 1.18
C ALA A 12 -7.27 -0.93 1.47
N VAL A 13 -7.32 -0.38 2.68
CA VAL A 13 -8.33 0.59 3.10
C VAL A 13 -7.62 1.87 3.54
N ARG A 14 -8.11 3.02 3.04
CA ARG A 14 -7.67 4.33 3.54
C ARG A 14 -8.21 4.56 4.95
N ALA A 15 -7.32 4.67 5.93
CA ALA A 15 -7.67 4.97 7.32
C ALA A 15 -7.72 6.49 7.60
N GLY A 16 -7.06 7.30 6.76
CA GLY A 16 -7.03 8.76 6.87
C GLY A 16 -6.20 9.40 5.74
N PRO A 17 -5.96 10.72 5.79
CA PRO A 17 -5.06 11.40 4.88
C PRO A 17 -3.65 10.77 4.95
N GLY A 18 -3.15 10.26 3.83
CA GLY A 18 -1.85 9.58 3.74
C GLY A 18 -1.70 8.31 4.59
N GLN A 19 -2.80 7.74 5.11
CA GLN A 19 -2.77 6.58 6.01
C GLN A 19 -3.57 5.42 5.44
N PHE A 20 -2.95 4.24 5.35
CA PHE A 20 -3.54 3.05 4.77
C PHE A 20 -3.40 1.84 5.69
N ARG A 21 -4.37 0.93 5.62
CA ARG A 21 -4.30 -0.41 6.20
C ARG A 21 -4.25 -1.42 5.08
N LEU A 22 -3.27 -2.32 5.10
CA LEU A 22 -3.04 -3.33 4.07
C LEU A 22 -3.36 -4.71 4.63
N ALA A 23 -4.05 -5.54 3.86
CA ALA A 23 -4.22 -6.97 4.14
C ALA A 23 -2.94 -7.76 3.81
N ALA A 24 -1.83 -7.38 4.44
CA ALA A 24 -0.53 -8.01 4.31
C ALA A 24 0.07 -8.32 5.68
N GLU A 25 1.05 -9.22 5.72
CA GLU A 25 1.84 -9.51 6.93
C GLU A 25 3.01 -8.56 7.11
N ARG A 26 3.53 -8.03 5.99
CA ARG A 26 4.66 -7.11 5.92
C ARG A 26 4.53 -6.22 4.70
N VAL A 27 5.30 -5.13 4.70
CA VAL A 27 5.48 -4.27 3.53
C VAL A 27 6.92 -4.38 3.05
N GLU A 28 7.11 -4.41 1.73
CA GLU A 28 8.41 -4.51 1.08
C GLU A 28 8.44 -3.56 -0.13
N ILE A 29 9.64 -3.27 -0.65
CA ILE A 29 9.77 -2.54 -1.93
C ILE A 29 9.04 -3.34 -3.02
N ASP A 30 8.45 -2.63 -3.97
CA ASP A 30 7.68 -3.16 -5.10
C ASP A 30 6.35 -3.83 -4.73
N LEU A 31 5.99 -3.86 -3.44
CA LEU A 31 4.64 -4.26 -3.04
C LEU A 31 3.60 -3.35 -3.71
N LEU A 32 2.64 -3.97 -4.38
CA LEU A 32 1.47 -3.32 -4.94
C LEU A 32 0.31 -3.39 -3.94
N PHE A 33 -0.40 -2.29 -3.74
CA PHE A 33 -1.67 -2.29 -3.02
C PHE A 33 -2.70 -1.40 -3.71
N ALA A 34 -3.97 -1.75 -3.58
CA ALA A 34 -5.07 -1.04 -4.23
C ALA A 34 -6.13 -0.57 -3.21
N THR A 35 -6.62 0.65 -3.40
CA THR A 35 -7.75 1.19 -2.63
C THR A 35 -8.45 2.30 -3.39
N GLY A 36 -9.79 2.37 -3.29
CA GLY A 36 -10.56 3.48 -3.89
C GLY A 36 -10.34 3.68 -5.40
N GLY A 37 -10.10 2.60 -6.16
CA GLY A 37 -9.83 2.68 -7.60
C GLY A 37 -8.42 3.16 -7.98
N GLN A 38 -7.53 3.35 -7.01
CA GLN A 38 -6.11 3.65 -7.22
C GLN A 38 -5.26 2.42 -6.91
N THR A 39 -4.16 2.26 -7.65
CA THR A 39 -3.11 1.28 -7.35
C THR A 39 -1.81 2.00 -7.05
N PHE A 40 -1.15 1.56 -5.99
CA PHE A 40 0.08 2.13 -5.45
C PHE A 40 1.18 1.08 -5.49
N ARG A 41 2.40 1.51 -5.80
CA ARG A 41 3.63 0.71 -5.69
C ARG A 41 4.53 1.30 -4.62
N VAL A 42 5.00 0.49 -3.68
CA VAL A 42 6.02 0.91 -2.72
C VAL A 42 7.35 1.06 -3.45
N ILE A 43 7.97 2.25 -3.37
CA ILE A 43 9.22 2.57 -4.06
C ILE A 43 10.38 2.91 -3.11
N SER A 44 10.12 3.01 -1.80
CA SER A 44 11.15 3.21 -0.78
C SER A 44 11.26 1.99 0.13
N ARG A 45 12.41 1.87 0.81
CA ARG A 45 12.53 0.95 1.93
C ARG A 45 11.53 1.33 3.03
N PRO A 46 10.74 0.38 3.56
CA PRO A 46 9.86 0.66 4.69
C PRO A 46 10.64 1.01 5.95
N VAL A 47 10.21 2.08 6.62
CA VAL A 47 10.73 2.48 7.93
C VAL A 47 9.69 2.12 8.97
N ASP A 48 10.02 1.16 9.85
CA ASP A 48 9.14 0.78 10.96
C ASP A 48 9.02 1.95 11.95
N ILE A 49 7.77 2.33 12.27
CA ILE A 49 7.44 3.37 13.24
C ILE A 49 6.63 2.81 14.42
N GLY A 50 6.55 1.48 14.55
CA GLY A 50 5.96 0.75 15.66
C GLY A 50 4.52 0.31 15.45
N SER A 51 4.13 -0.75 16.17
CA SER A 51 2.77 -1.33 16.13
C SER A 51 2.32 -1.82 14.75
N GLY A 52 3.26 -2.37 13.96
CA GLY A 52 2.99 -2.83 12.59
C GLY A 52 2.69 -1.70 11.61
N ARG A 53 3.17 -0.49 11.90
CA ARG A 53 3.07 0.68 11.02
C ARG A 53 4.43 1.00 10.42
N TYR A 54 4.41 1.40 9.16
CA TYR A 54 5.60 1.76 8.40
C TYR A 54 5.39 3.07 7.67
N LEU A 55 6.44 3.88 7.58
CA LEU A 55 6.50 5.00 6.66
C LEU A 55 7.13 4.53 5.34
N VAL A 56 6.45 4.77 4.23
CA VAL A 56 6.89 4.40 2.88
C VAL A 56 6.59 5.52 1.89
N THR A 57 7.41 5.64 0.85
CA THR A 57 7.06 6.41 -0.35
C THR A 57 6.43 5.45 -1.35
N VAL A 58 5.30 5.88 -1.91
CA VAL A 58 4.56 5.12 -2.93
C VAL A 58 4.43 5.93 -4.21
N ALA A 59 4.48 5.24 -5.35
CA ALA A 59 4.08 5.77 -6.64
C ALA A 59 2.66 5.33 -6.96
N VAL A 60 1.82 6.24 -7.45
CA VAL A 60 0.50 5.89 -7.99
C VAL A 60 0.70 5.37 -9.41
N VAL A 61 0.46 4.07 -9.62
CA VAL A 61 0.69 3.40 -10.91
C VAL A 61 -0.59 3.22 -11.72
N ALA A 62 -1.77 3.31 -11.09
CA ALA A 62 -3.05 3.31 -11.78
C ALA A 62 -4.12 4.11 -11.00
N GLY A 63 -5.14 4.59 -11.72
CA GLY A 63 -6.25 5.36 -11.17
C GLY A 63 -6.01 6.87 -11.10
N PRO A 64 -6.88 7.64 -10.42
CA PRO A 64 -6.72 9.07 -10.25
C PRO A 64 -5.35 9.42 -9.65
N GLY A 65 -4.63 10.38 -10.24
CA GLY A 65 -3.31 10.80 -9.76
C GLY A 65 -2.15 9.87 -10.14
N ALA A 66 -2.33 8.94 -11.09
CA ALA A 66 -1.25 8.15 -11.67
C ALA A 66 -0.07 9.04 -12.12
N GLY A 67 1.15 8.60 -11.84
CA GLY A 67 2.39 9.37 -12.04
C GLY A 67 2.82 10.21 -10.84
N SER A 68 1.99 10.32 -9.79
CA SER A 68 2.35 11.02 -8.55
C SER A 68 3.11 10.12 -7.59
N GLN A 69 3.91 10.74 -6.72
CA GLN A 69 4.57 10.09 -5.59
C GLN A 69 4.18 10.76 -4.28
N LEU A 70 4.02 9.97 -3.22
CA LEU A 70 3.68 10.49 -1.90
C LEU A 70 4.25 9.60 -0.80
N THR A 71 4.64 10.23 0.30
CA THR A 71 5.00 9.54 1.54
C THR A 71 3.73 9.25 2.33
N VAL A 72 3.56 8.00 2.73
CA VAL A 72 2.36 7.50 3.38
C VAL A 72 2.73 6.62 4.57
N GLN A 73 1.82 6.54 5.52
CA GLN A 73 1.88 5.54 6.57
C GLN A 73 1.04 4.34 6.15
N VAL A 74 1.63 3.15 6.20
CA VAL A 74 0.93 1.88 6.01
C VAL A 74 0.91 1.10 7.30
N GLN A 75 -0.23 0.52 7.65
CA GLN A 75 -0.37 -0.43 8.74
C GLN A 75 -0.67 -1.80 8.13
N VAL A 76 0.10 -2.82 8.50
CA VAL A 76 -0.12 -4.20 8.06
C VAL A 76 -1.01 -4.95 9.05
N GLY A 77 -1.77 -5.94 8.58
CA GLY A 77 -2.64 -6.74 9.42
C GLY A 77 -3.35 -7.84 8.64
N SER A 78 -3.50 -9.01 9.27
CA SER A 78 -3.95 -10.26 8.62
C SER A 78 -5.40 -10.23 8.12
N ARG A 79 -6.21 -9.24 8.53
CA ARG A 79 -7.60 -9.06 8.10
C ARG A 79 -7.96 -7.58 8.03
N LEU A 80 -8.16 -7.07 6.81
CA LEU A 80 -9.07 -5.95 6.63
C LEU A 80 -10.47 -6.49 6.89
N ASN A 81 -11.06 -6.18 8.04
CA ASN A 81 -12.49 -6.41 8.23
C ASN A 81 -13.21 -5.59 7.15
N ARG A 82 -13.52 -6.22 6.00
CA ARG A 82 -14.58 -5.76 5.12
C ARG A 82 -15.85 -5.83 5.96
N GLY A 83 -16.20 -4.72 6.60
CA GLY A 83 -17.54 -4.56 7.15
C GLY A 83 -18.52 -4.94 6.05
N ARG A 84 -19.26 -6.03 6.26
CA ARG A 84 -20.36 -6.43 5.40
C ARG A 84 -21.59 -5.55 5.72
N PRO A 85 -22.50 -5.41 4.75
CA PRO A 85 -23.50 -4.34 4.63
C PRO A 85 -24.53 -4.29 5.76
#